data_AF-T0HTV7-F1
#
_entry.id   AF-T0HTV7-F1
#
_cell.length_a   1.000
_cell.length_b   1.000
_cell.length_c   1.000
_cell.angle_alpha   90.00
_cell.angle_beta   90.00
_cell.angle_gamma   90.00
#
_symmetry.space_group_name_H-M   'P 1'
#
loop_
_entity.id
_entity.type
_entity.pdbx_description
1 polymer ?
#
loop_
_entity_poly.entity_id
_entity_poly.type
_entity_poly.pdbx_seq_one_letter_code
_entity_poly.pdbx_strand_id
1 'polypeptide(L)'
;MRGWTFLLAGLILWAVHFFALYAIASIFLTTLLARGLTLMVTLACLAVSGLLLARTLRSDASATMEAWMRAVALCGTGLAAIAIIWQALPALLV
;
A
#
# COMPACT_ATOMS: atom_id res chain seq x y z
N MET A 1 20.78 -1.55 -5.19
CA MET A 1 19.39 -1.18 -5.59
C MET A 1 18.29 -1.95 -4.85
N ARG A 2 18.43 -3.27 -4.60
CA ARG A 2 17.39 -4.10 -3.93
C ARG A 2 16.96 -3.66 -2.51
N GLY A 3 17.87 -3.05 -1.73
CA GLY A 3 17.52 -2.54 -0.38
C GLY A 3 16.57 -1.34 -0.43
N TRP A 4 16.79 -0.41 -1.37
CA TRP A 4 15.92 0.76 -1.56
C TRP A 4 14.51 0.36 -1.99
N THR A 5 14.37 -0.63 -2.88
CA THR A 5 13.06 -1.13 -3.29
C THR A 5 12.30 -1.77 -2.13
N PHE A 6 12.99 -2.37 -1.16
CA PHE A 6 12.37 -2.94 0.02
C PHE A 6 11.88 -1.85 0.98
N LEU A 7 12.70 -0.84 1.25
CA LEU A 7 12.35 0.30 2.10
C LEU A 7 11.17 1.11 1.54
N LEU A 8 11.13 1.27 0.21
CA LEU A 8 10.12 2.06 -0.47
C LEU A 8 8.91 1.24 -0.94
N ALA A 9 8.89 -0.08 -0.73
CA ALA A 9 7.85 -0.96 -1.27
C ALA A 9 6.43 -0.51 -0.87
N GLY A 10 6.25 -0.17 0.41
CA GLY A 10 4.98 0.34 0.92
C GLY A 10 4.57 1.67 0.25
N LEU A 11 5.50 2.61 0.12
CA LEU A 11 5.23 3.91 -0.51
C LEU A 11 4.94 3.80 -2.01
N ILE A 12 5.65 2.91 -2.71
CA ILE A 12 5.39 2.62 -4.13
C ILE A 12 3.98 2.02 -4.28
N LEU A 13 3.63 1.07 -3.41
CA LEU A 13 2.30 0.45 -3.44
C LEU A 13 1.18 1.46 -3.16
N TRP A 14 1.40 2.35 -2.20
CA TRP A 14 0.50 3.47 -1.95
C TRP A 14 0.36 4.39 -3.18
N ALA A 15 1.46 4.75 -3.83
CA ALA A 15 1.41 5.59 -5.04
C ALA A 15 0.63 4.92 -6.17
N VAL A 16 0.85 3.61 -6.40
CA VAL A 16 0.08 2.82 -7.37
C VAL A 16 -1.41 2.84 -7.04
N HIS A 17 -1.79 2.65 -5.79
CA HIS A 17 -3.18 2.72 -5.34
C HIS A 17 -3.80 4.10 -5.58
N PHE A 18 -3.08 5.18 -5.24
CA PHE A 18 -3.52 6.55 -5.46
C PHE A 18 -3.81 6.82 -6.95
N PHE A 19 -2.87 6.50 -7.84
CA PHE A 19 -3.06 6.72 -9.27
C PHE A 19 -4.19 5.87 -9.84
N ALA A 20 -4.36 4.64 -9.35
CA ALA A 20 -5.47 3.79 -9.76
C ALA A 20 -6.83 4.39 -9.36
N LEU A 21 -6.99 4.84 -8.10
CA LEU A 21 -8.21 5.51 -7.67
C LEU A 21 -8.48 6.79 -8.46
N TYR A 22 -7.43 7.59 -8.70
CA TYR A 22 -7.55 8.80 -9.50
C TYR A 22 -8.04 8.50 -10.92
N ALA A 23 -7.48 7.48 -11.58
CA ALA A 23 -7.91 7.06 -12.91
C ALA A 23 -9.36 6.55 -12.90
N ILE A 24 -9.72 5.72 -11.93
CA ILE A 24 -11.09 5.19 -11.77
C ILE A 24 -12.10 6.33 -11.62
N ALA A 25 -11.84 7.26 -10.70
CA ALA A 25 -12.72 8.40 -10.46
C ALA A 25 -12.82 9.33 -11.69
N SER A 26 -11.74 9.49 -12.45
CA SER A 26 -11.72 10.34 -13.64
C SER A 26 -12.47 9.73 -14.83
N ILE A 27 -12.52 8.41 -14.94
CA ILE A 27 -13.14 7.69 -16.07
C ILE A 27 -14.60 7.32 -15.78
N PHE A 28 -14.86 6.78 -14.58
CA PHE A 28 -16.14 6.20 -14.21
C PHE A 28 -16.97 7.07 -13.25
N LEU A 29 -16.44 8.23 -12.84
CA LEU A 29 -17.10 9.20 -11.96
C LEU A 29 -17.59 8.52 -10.66
N THR A 30 -18.80 8.87 -10.17
CA THR A 30 -19.40 8.37 -8.93
C THR A 30 -20.32 7.15 -9.14
N THR A 31 -20.06 6.36 -10.18
CA THR A 31 -20.88 5.18 -10.52
C THR A 31 -20.65 4.02 -9.55
N LEU A 32 -21.61 3.08 -9.49
CA LEU A 32 -21.44 1.83 -8.73
C LEU A 32 -20.24 1.00 -9.23
N LEU A 33 -19.95 1.05 -10.54
CA LEU A 33 -18.77 0.41 -11.11
C LEU A 33 -17.48 1.01 -10.54
N ALA A 34 -17.39 2.35 -10.46
CA ALA A 34 -16.25 3.03 -9.87
C ALA A 34 -15.99 2.57 -8.42
N ARG A 35 -17.06 2.48 -7.61
CA ARG A 35 -16.96 2.00 -6.22
C ARG A 35 -16.51 0.54 -6.14
N GLY A 36 -17.02 -0.32 -7.02
CA GLY A 36 -16.61 -1.73 -7.11
C GLY A 36 -15.13 -1.90 -7.48
N LEU A 37 -14.65 -1.14 -8.47
CA LEU A 37 -13.24 -1.13 -8.87
C LEU A 37 -12.33 -0.56 -7.76
N THR A 38 -12.74 0.53 -7.12
CA THR A 38 -12.07 1.11 -5.95
C THR A 38 -11.91 0.09 -4.84
N LEU A 39 -12.98 -0.64 -4.49
CA LEU A 39 -12.94 -1.68 -3.47
C LEU A 39 -11.97 -2.80 -3.86
N MET A 40 -12.06 -3.29 -5.10
CA MET A 40 -11.21 -4.36 -5.61
C MET A 40 -9.71 -3.97 -5.56
N VAL A 41 -9.36 -2.79 -6.08
CA VAL A 41 -7.98 -2.29 -6.07
C VAL A 41 -7.47 -2.09 -4.64
N THR A 42 -8.31 -1.53 -3.77
CA THR A 42 -7.97 -1.32 -2.36
C THR A 42 -7.68 -2.65 -1.64
N LEU A 43 -8.54 -3.65 -1.81
CA LEU A 43 -8.34 -4.98 -1.21
C LEU A 43 -7.08 -5.66 -1.76
N ALA A 44 -6.81 -5.55 -3.07
CA ALA A 44 -5.59 -6.08 -3.66
C ALA A 44 -4.34 -5.41 -3.08
N CYS A 45 -4.32 -4.09 -2.96
CA CYS A 45 -3.20 -3.35 -2.36
C CYS A 45 -3.02 -3.70 -0.87
N LEU A 46 -4.11 -3.83 -0.10
CA LEU A 46 -4.03 -4.24 1.31
C LEU A 46 -3.51 -5.67 1.46
N ALA A 47 -3.90 -6.59 0.58
CA ALA A 47 -3.35 -7.94 0.57
C ALA A 47 -1.84 -7.93 0.31
N VAL A 48 -1.37 -7.14 -0.65
CA VAL A 48 0.08 -6.99 -0.93
C VAL A 48 0.80 -6.35 0.27
N SER A 49 0.24 -5.31 0.90
CA SER A 49 0.78 -4.72 2.13
C SER A 49 0.90 -5.75 3.25
N GLY A 50 -0.13 -6.59 3.44
CA GLY A 50 -0.11 -7.68 4.43
C GLY A 50 0.98 -8.70 4.13
N LEU A 51 1.18 -9.08 2.86
CA LEU A 51 2.27 -9.96 2.45
C LEU A 51 3.65 -9.34 2.67
N LEU A 52 3.81 -8.04 2.39
CA LEU A 52 5.07 -7.31 2.63
C LEU A 52 5.38 -7.25 4.13
N LEU A 53 4.40 -6.94 4.97
CA LEU A 53 4.55 -6.95 6.43
C LEU A 53 4.93 -8.34 6.94
N ALA A 54 4.19 -9.38 6.53
CA ALA A 54 4.45 -10.75 6.95
C ALA A 54 5.86 -11.22 6.55
N ARG A 55 6.32 -10.90 5.33
CA ARG A 55 7.68 -11.22 4.87
C ARG A 55 8.73 -10.46 5.66
N THR A 56 8.51 -9.18 5.93
CA THR A 56 9.45 -8.33 6.68
C THR A 56 9.58 -8.78 8.13
N LEU A 57 8.48 -9.18 8.77
CA LEU A 57 8.47 -9.71 10.14
C LEU A 57 9.19 -11.05 10.27
N ARG A 58 9.16 -11.89 9.22
CA ARG A 58 9.85 -13.18 9.18
C ARG A 58 11.32 -13.08 8.77
N SER A 59 11.79 -11.89 8.39
CA SER A 59 13.19 -11.69 8.02
C SER A 59 14.03 -11.61 9.30
N ASP A 60 14.97 -12.53 9.45
CA ASP A 60 16.04 -12.39 10.44
C ASP A 60 16.92 -11.21 10.03
N ALA A 61 17.16 -10.32 10.99
CA ALA A 61 18.04 -9.17 10.84
C ALA A 61 19.11 -9.31 11.93
N SER A 62 20.27 -9.82 11.54
CA SER A 62 21.35 -10.14 12.48
C SER A 62 22.24 -8.93 12.76
N ALA A 63 22.39 -8.05 11.77
CA ALA A 63 23.18 -6.82 11.89
C ALA A 63 22.31 -5.62 12.28
N THR A 64 22.88 -4.65 13.01
CA THR A 64 22.19 -3.42 13.45
C THR A 64 21.61 -2.61 12.29
N MET A 65 22.34 -2.50 11.18
CA MET A 65 21.87 -1.82 9.96
C MET A 65 20.64 -2.51 9.36
N GLU A 66 20.62 -3.84 9.34
CA GLU A 66 19.49 -4.63 8.84
C GLU A 66 18.26 -4.47 9.74
N ALA A 67 18.46 -4.41 11.06
CA ALA A 67 17.38 -4.18 12.02
C ALA A 67 16.75 -2.80 11.84
N TRP A 68 17.56 -1.75 11.61
CA TRP A 68 17.07 -0.42 11.31
C TRP A 68 16.31 -0.37 9.98
N MET A 69 16.87 -0.94 8.91
CA MET A 69 16.18 -1.02 7.61
C MET A 69 14.85 -1.77 7.71
N ARG A 70 14.81 -2.86 8.49
CA ARG A 70 13.58 -3.62 8.76
C ARG A 70 12.53 -2.75 9.48
N ALA A 71 12.93 -1.99 10.49
CA ALA A 71 12.03 -1.08 11.20
C ALA A 71 11.45 -0.01 10.27
N VAL A 72 12.29 0.63 9.45
CA VAL A 72 11.84 1.63 8.46
C VAL A 72 10.88 1.00 7.44
N ALA A 73 11.17 -0.19 6.92
CA ALA A 73 10.29 -0.89 5.99
C ALA A 73 8.93 -1.24 6.61
N LEU A 74 8.92 -1.71 7.87
CA LEU A 74 7.67 -1.98 8.60
C LEU A 74 6.84 -0.72 8.81
N CYS A 75 7.47 0.36 9.29
CA CYS A 75 6.81 1.64 9.49
C CYS A 75 6.26 2.21 8.17
N GLY A 76 7.07 2.19 7.10
CA GLY A 76 6.65 2.67 5.78
C GLY A 76 5.50 1.87 5.19
N THR A 77 5.53 0.54 5.35
CA THR A 77 4.43 -0.34 4.87
C THR A 77 3.17 -0.17 5.71
N GLY A 78 3.29 -0.06 7.03
CA GLY A 78 2.16 0.20 7.93
C GLY A 78 1.50 1.54 7.64
N LEU A 79 2.31 2.60 7.47
CA LEU A 79 1.82 3.92 7.11
C LEU A 79 1.12 3.92 5.74
N ALA A 80 1.70 3.24 4.75
CA ALA A 80 1.09 3.07 3.44
C ALA A 80 -0.27 2.35 3.52
N ALA A 81 -0.40 1.29 4.32
CA ALA A 81 -1.66 0.59 4.51
C ALA A 81 -2.75 1.49 5.12
N ILE A 82 -2.40 2.31 6.13
CA ILE A 82 -3.30 3.30 6.72
C ILE A 82 -3.73 4.33 5.67
N ALA A 83 -2.79 4.85 4.89
CA ALA A 83 -3.06 5.83 3.84
C ALA A 83 -3.98 5.26 2.73
N ILE A 84 -3.78 4.00 2.33
CA ILE A 84 -4.63 3.29 1.37
C ILE A 84 -6.08 3.21 1.89
N ILE A 85 -6.28 2.82 3.16
CA ILE A 85 -7.61 2.74 3.77
C ILE A 85 -8.26 4.13 3.80
N TRP A 86 -7.51 5.14 4.25
CA TRP A 86 -7.99 6.51 4.33
C TRP A 86 -8.38 7.08 2.97
N GLN A 87 -7.63 6.80 1.91
CA GLN A 87 -7.92 7.26 0.55
C GLN A 87 -9.12 6.53 -0.07
N ALA A 88 -9.27 5.24 0.20
CA ALA A 88 -10.39 4.45 -0.32
C ALA A 88 -11.72 4.87 0.32
N LEU A 89 -11.71 5.27 1.60
CA LEU A 89 -12.92 5.62 2.34
C LEU A 89 -13.78 6.69 1.64
N PRO A 90 -13.30 7.91 1.32
CA PRO A 90 -14.09 8.89 0.60
C PRO A 90 -14.48 8.40 -0.80
N ALA A 91 -13.58 7.71 -1.52
CA ALA A 91 -13.88 7.19 -2.86
C ALA A 91 -15.00 6.13 -2.88
N LEU A 92 -15.29 5.49 -1.74
CA LEU A 92 -16.39 4.54 -1.58
C LEU A 92 -17.70 5.20 -1.11
N LEU A 93 -17.61 6.35 -0.44
CA LEU A 93 -18.75 7.05 0.14
C LEU A 93 -19.40 8.06 -0.81
N VAL A 94 -18.65 8.56 -1.78
CA VAL A 94 -19.11 9.50 -2.82
C VAL A 94 -19.61 8.75 -4.04
#